data_AF-A0A060WKC0-F1
#
_entry.id   AF-A0A060WKC0-F1
#
_cell.length_a   1.000
_cell.length_b   1.000
_cell.length_c   1.000
_cell.angle_alpha   90.00
_cell.angle_beta   90.00
_cell.angle_gamma   90.00
#
_symmetry.space_group_name_H-M   'P 1'
#
loop_
_entity.id
_entity.type
_entity.pdbx_description
1 polymer ?
#
loop_
_entity_poly.entity_id
_entity_poly.type
_entity_poly.pdbx_seq_one_letter_code
_entity_poly.pdbx_strand_id
1 'polypeptide(L)' 'MSMEDPFFVVKGEVQKAVNTAQELYHRWSELLLDPSGASKEEVDWTTNELRNSLRSIDWDLEDLDETINILST' A
#
# COMPACT_ATOMS: atom_id res chain seq x y z
N MET A 1 -16.59 -8.00 24.59
CA MET A 1 -16.32 -7.75 23.15
C MET A 1 -15.65 -9.01 22.62
N SER A 2 -16.13 -9.59 21.52
CA SER A 2 -15.38 -10.63 20.81
C SER A 2 -14.23 -9.98 20.05
N MET A 3 -13.03 -10.53 20.16
CA MET A 3 -11.88 -10.09 19.35
C MET A 3 -12.20 -10.39 17.89
N GLU A 4 -12.05 -9.39 17.01
CA GLU A 4 -12.17 -9.60 15.57
C GLU A 4 -11.00 -10.45 15.10
N ASP A 5 -11.23 -11.34 14.13
CA ASP A 5 -10.19 -12.24 13.63
C ASP A 5 -9.03 -11.41 13.06
N PRO A 6 -7.78 -11.61 13.55
CA PRO A 6 -6.62 -10.86 13.07
C PRO A 6 -6.47 -10.90 11.54
N PHE A 7 -6.86 -11.99 10.89
CA PHE A 7 -6.82 -12.10 9.43
C PHE A 7 -7.73 -11.05 8.77
N PHE A 8 -8.95 -10.86 9.26
CA PHE A 8 -9.88 -9.88 8.69
C PHE A 8 -9.47 -8.43 8.99
N VAL A 9 -8.81 -8.21 10.14
CA VAL A 9 -8.23 -6.90 10.49
C VAL A 9 -7.12 -6.55 9.50
N VAL A 10 -6.12 -7.43 9.33
CA VAL A 10 -4.98 -7.20 8.44
C VAL A 10 -5.43 -7.10 6.99
N LYS A 11 -6.38 -7.94 6.54
CA LYS A 11 -7.01 -7.79 5.22
C LYS A 11 -7.60 -6.38 5.01
N GLY A 12 -8.28 -5.85 6.03
CA GLY A 12 -8.84 -4.49 6.00
C GLY A 12 -7.76 -3.41 5.92
N GLU A 13 -6.65 -3.60 6.64
CA GLU A 13 -5.49 -2.71 6.61
C GLU A 13 -4.79 -2.72 5.24
N VAL A 14 -4.58 -3.91 4.66
CA VAL A 14 -4.06 -4.07 3.29
C VAL A 14 -4.96 -3.37 2.28
N GLN A 15 -6.29 -3.56 2.38
CA GLN A 15 -7.22 -2.91 1.47
C GLN A 15 -7.14 -1.37 1.56
N LYS A 16 -6.98 -0.84 2.78
CA LYS A 16 -6.80 0.59 3.00
C LYS A 16 -5.45 1.07 2.43
N ALA A 17 -4.37 0.33 2.65
CA ALA A 17 -3.05 0.64 2.11
C ALA A 17 -3.05 0.66 0.57
N VAL A 18 -3.74 -0.30 -0.07
CA VAL A 18 -3.92 -0.33 -1.53
C VAL A 18 -4.65 0.90 -2.03
N ASN A 19 -5.73 1.33 -1.37
CA ASN A 19 -6.47 2.54 -1.77
C ASN A 19 -5.57 3.79 -1.69
N THR A 20 -4.79 3.94 -0.62
CA THR A 20 -3.79 5.02 -0.48
C THR A 20 -2.73 4.95 -1.59
N ALA A 21 -2.22 3.75 -1.90
CA ALA A 21 -1.25 3.56 -2.95
C ALA A 21 -1.80 3.91 -4.34
N GLN A 22 -3.10 3.66 -4.59
CA GLN A 22 -3.77 4.09 -5.81
C GLN A 22 -3.84 5.61 -5.92
N GLU A 23 -4.20 6.31 -4.84
CA GLU A 23 -4.19 7.79 -4.81
C GLU A 23 -2.79 8.35 -5.06
N LEU A 24 -1.77 7.79 -4.41
CA LEU A 24 -0.36 8.15 -4.63
C LEU A 24 0.07 7.89 -6.08
N TYR A 25 -0.34 6.77 -6.67
CA TYR A 25 -0.04 6.44 -8.06
C TYR A 25 -0.71 7.41 -9.04
N HIS A 26 -1.97 7.80 -8.79
CA HIS A 26 -2.66 8.81 -9.59
C HIS A 26 -1.91 10.14 -9.53
N ARG A 27 -1.57 10.61 -8.32
CA ARG A 27 -0.80 11.86 -8.17
C ARG A 27 0.56 11.78 -8.83
N TRP A 28 1.29 10.69 -8.61
CA TRP A 28 2.59 10.44 -9.23
C TRP A 28 2.49 10.50 -10.76
N SER A 29 1.44 9.90 -11.34
CA SER A 29 1.21 9.91 -12.79
C SER A 29 0.95 11.33 -13.32
N GLU A 30 0.15 12.15 -12.61
CA GLU A 30 -0.08 13.55 -12.97
C GLU A 30 1.22 14.37 -12.97
N LEU A 31 2.05 14.19 -11.94
CA LEU A 31 3.33 14.91 -11.81
C LEU A 31 4.31 14.57 -12.94
N LEU A 32 4.27 13.33 -13.45
CA LEU A 32 5.10 12.92 -14.58
C LEU A 32 4.56 13.42 -15.94
N LEU A 33 3.24 13.57 -16.07
CA LEU A 33 2.61 14.05 -17.30
C LEU A 33 2.73 15.57 -17.48
N ASP A 34 2.71 16.34 -16.38
CA ASP A 34 2.98 17.78 -16.39
C ASP A 34 4.12 18.16 -15.42
N PRO A 35 5.39 17.99 -15.85
CA PRO A 35 6.55 18.34 -15.03
C PRO A 35 6.69 19.85 -14.75
N SER A 36 5.94 20.70 -15.47
CA SER A 36 6.09 22.16 -15.36
C SER A 36 5.43 22.74 -14.10
N GLY A 37 4.40 22.06 -13.60
CA GLY A 37 3.70 22.42 -12.36
C GLY A 37 4.24 21.72 -11.10
N ALA A 38 5.13 20.75 -11.27
CA ALA A 38 5.62 19.89 -10.19
C ALA A 38 7.00 20.35 -9.69
N SER A 39 7.16 20.46 -8.37
CA SER A 39 8.50 20.60 -7.79
C SER A 39 9.22 19.26 -7.80
N LYS A 40 10.56 19.27 -7.93
CA LYS A 40 11.36 18.04 -7.81
C LYS A 40 11.14 17.33 -6.47
N GLU A 41 11.01 18.10 -5.39
CA GLU A 41 10.76 17.58 -4.04
C GLU A 41 9.42 16.83 -3.97
N GLU A 42 8.37 17.37 -4.59
CA GLU A 42 7.06 16.70 -4.65
C GLU A 42 7.14 15.38 -5.42
N VAL A 43 7.81 15.37 -6.58
CA VAL A 43 8.01 14.14 -7.37
C VAL A 43 8.78 13.09 -6.56
N ASP A 44 9.88 13.50 -5.92
CA ASP A 44 10.73 12.59 -5.14
C ASP A 44 9.97 12.05 -3.93
N TRP A 45 9.20 12.90 -3.22
CA TRP A 45 8.38 12.50 -2.09
C TRP A 45 7.27 11.53 -2.49
N THR A 46 6.45 11.87 -3.50
CA THR A 46 5.35 11.01 -3.95
C THR A 46 5.88 9.66 -4.46
N THR A 47 7.02 9.67 -5.15
CA THR A 47 7.66 8.43 -5.61
C THR A 47 8.12 7.56 -4.44
N ASN A 48 8.74 8.16 -3.42
CA ASN A 48 9.22 7.44 -2.25
C ASN A 48 8.06 6.88 -1.41
N GLU A 49 7.01 7.67 -1.22
CA GLU A 49 5.84 7.26 -0.45
C GLU A 49 5.07 6.13 -1.13
N LEU A 50 4.93 6.19 -2.46
CA LEU A 50 4.35 5.09 -3.24
C LEU A 50 5.16 3.81 -3.09
N ARG A 51 6.50 3.87 -3.19
CA ARG A 51 7.37 2.71 -3.01
C ARG A 51 7.28 2.12 -1.61
N ASN A 52 7.18 2.95 -0.57
CA ASN A 52 7.05 2.49 0.80
C ASN A 52 5.69 1.83 1.03
N SER A 53 4.61 2.42 0.49
CA SER A 53 3.27 1.86 0.56
C SER A 53 3.22 0.48 -0.10
N LEU A 54 3.77 0.34 -1.31
CA LEU A 54 3.83 -0.95 -2.02
C LEU A 54 4.66 -2.00 -1.26
N ARG A 55 5.80 -1.61 -0.69
CA ARG A 55 6.63 -2.54 0.11
C ARG A 55 5.88 -3.04 1.35
N SER A 56 5.14 -2.16 2.03
CA SER A 56 4.33 -2.57 3.18
C SER A 56 3.25 -3.56 2.78
N ILE A 57 2.56 -3.29 1.66
CA ILE A 57 1.53 -4.18 1.13
C ILE A 57 2.12 -5.56 0.79
N ASP A 58 3.28 -5.61 0.13
CA ASP A 58 3.94 -6.88 -0.20
C ASP A 58 4.24 -7.71 1.06
N TRP A 59 4.77 -7.09 2.11
CA TRP A 59 5.00 -7.77 3.40
C TRP A 59 3.72 -8.26 4.06
N ASP A 60 2.67 -7.43 4.10
CA ASP A 60 1.40 -7.82 4.69
C ASP A 60 0.76 -8.99 3.92
N LEU A 61 0.93 -9.04 2.59
CA LEU A 61 0.47 -10.15 1.76
C LEU A 61 1.27 -11.43 1.98
N GLU A 62 2.59 -11.33 2.17
CA GLU A 62 3.44 -12.47 2.55
C GLU A 62 2.97 -13.08 3.88
N ASP A 63 2.75 -12.25 4.91
CA ASP A 63 2.27 -12.70 6.23
C ASP A 63 0.86 -13.33 6.17
N LEU A 64 -0.03 -12.78 5.35
CA LEU A 64 -1.37 -13.33 5.13
C LEU A 64 -1.32 -14.69 4.43
N ASP A 65 -0.45 -14.87 3.43
CA ASP A 65 -0.27 -16.15 2.74
C ASP A 65 0.32 -17.21 3.68
N GLU A 66 1.33 -16.86 4.47
CA GLU A 66 1.89 -17.73 5.51
C GLU A 66 0.81 -18.20 6.49
N THR A 67 -0.08 -17.29 6.92
CA THR A 67 -1.19 -17.61 7.83
C THR A 67 -2.16 -18.62 7.21
N ILE A 68 -2.49 -18.48 5.93
CA ILE A 68 -3.36 -19.42 5.20
C ILE A 68 -2.69 -20.79 5.11
N ASN A 69 -1.40 -20.83 4.78
CA ASN A 69 -0.63 -22.06 4.65
C ASN A 69 -0.58 -22.85 5.97
N ILE A 70 -0.38 -22.18 7.10
CA ILE A 70 -0.42 -22.80 8.45
C ILE A 70 -1.75 -23.51 8.71
N LEU A 71 -2.88 -22.92 8.31
CA LEU A 71 -4.22 -23.50 8.52
C LEU A 71 -4.54 -24.66 7.57
N SER A 72 -3.81 -24.78 6.46
CA SER A 72 -4.01 -25.81 5.44
C SER A 72 -3.25 -27.11 5.69
N THR A 73 -2.51 -27.20 6.81
CA THR A 73 -1.68 -28.34 7.21
C THR A 73 -2.35 -29.14 8.33
#